data_AF-A0A4W5QYI9-F1
#
_entry.id   AF-A0A4W5QYI9-F1
#
_cell.length_a   1.000
_cell.length_b   1.000
_cell.length_c   1.000
_cell.angle_alpha   90.00
_cell.angle_beta   90.00
_cell.angle_gamma   90.00
#
_symmetry.space_group_name_H-M   'P 1'
#
loop_
_entity.id
_entity.type
_entity.pdbx_description
1 polymer ?
#
loop_
_entity_poly.entity_id
_entity_poly.type
_entity_poly.pdbx_seq_one_letter_code
_entity_poly.pdbx_strand_id
1 'polypeptide(L)'
;MEQGNAEAQREISLMFSTSSSLVASFTKASEIPQAAGALTVDLEAASQVFDQLLNIPWIRKSVNIVPLVENLCIAVAVIKSPEIFLILPTISLLHEDHSVMNMVMTLAVFISNHLNKTALKTLKDWWSSLEPSIMTKHILMWKNALSFLLRNGLLTTHNPGVKLLLQLLKQLHKANKRAGSIQKVPASTFYVEEIICSVIPLEDVKLWRFWSTREDTEETPVIFCRFPFVLNLICKMAVFNIHAHFTKVNYYST
;
A
#
# COMPACT_ATOMS: atom_id res chain seq x y z
N MET A 1 -25.95 22.64 -20.57
CA MET A 1 -24.81 21.72 -20.33
C MET A 1 -23.75 22.33 -19.42
N GLU A 2 -23.39 23.62 -19.57
CA GLU A 2 -22.31 24.24 -18.78
C GLU A 2 -22.62 24.38 -17.28
N GLN A 3 -23.87 24.70 -16.91
CA GLN A 3 -24.25 24.91 -15.50
C GLN A 3 -24.25 23.62 -14.67
N GLY A 4 -24.66 22.48 -15.25
CA GLY A 4 -24.63 21.18 -14.57
C GLY A 4 -23.21 20.65 -14.34
N ASN A 5 -22.26 20.99 -15.23
CA ASN A 5 -20.86 20.63 -15.05
C ASN A 5 -20.19 21.45 -13.94
N ALA A 6 -20.56 22.73 -13.78
CA ALA A 6 -20.02 23.59 -12.73
C ALA A 6 -20.47 23.14 -11.33
N GLU A 7 -21.73 22.72 -11.18
CA GLU A 7 -22.24 22.17 -9.93
C GLU A 7 -21.57 20.84 -9.57
N ALA A 8 -21.50 19.90 -10.53
CA ALA A 8 -20.79 18.65 -10.34
C ALA A 8 -19.30 18.85 -9.97
N GLN A 9 -18.61 19.79 -10.63
CA GLN A 9 -17.22 20.12 -10.31
C GLN A 9 -17.07 20.67 -8.89
N ARG A 10 -18.01 21.50 -8.43
CA ARG A 10 -18.03 22.02 -7.06
C ARG A 10 -18.23 20.90 -6.04
N GLU A 11 -19.18 20.00 -6.27
CA GLU A 11 -19.43 18.87 -5.37
C GLU A 11 -18.22 17.93 -5.26
N ILE A 12 -17.60 17.60 -6.39
CA ILE A 12 -16.38 16.78 -6.43
C ILE A 12 -15.25 17.48 -5.67
N SER A 13 -15.08 18.79 -5.88
CA SER A 13 -14.06 19.57 -5.16
C SER A 13 -14.32 19.59 -3.65
N LEU A 14 -15.58 19.71 -3.23
CA LEU A 14 -15.96 19.66 -1.81
C LEU A 14 -15.69 18.27 -1.21
N MET A 15 -15.96 17.19 -1.95
CA MET A 15 -15.68 15.82 -1.53
C MET A 15 -14.18 15.61 -1.23
N PHE A 16 -13.29 16.13 -2.08
CA PHE A 16 -11.83 16.03 -1.90
C PHE A 16 -11.20 17.12 -1.01
N SER A 17 -11.99 18.05 -0.46
CA SER A 17 -11.46 19.19 0.29
C SER A 17 -10.75 18.82 1.60
N THR A 18 -11.28 17.84 2.34
CA THR A 18 -10.73 17.38 3.63
C THR A 18 -10.92 15.89 3.80
N SER A 19 -10.14 15.28 4.71
CA SER A 19 -10.31 13.87 5.05
C SER A 19 -11.71 13.58 5.56
N SER A 20 -12.26 14.45 6.42
CA SER A 20 -13.59 14.29 6.98
C SER A 20 -14.68 14.39 5.91
N SER A 21 -14.54 15.30 4.94
CA SER A 21 -15.47 15.41 3.81
C SER A 21 -15.50 14.13 2.98
N LEU A 22 -14.31 13.58 2.67
CA LEU A 22 -14.22 12.35 1.89
C LEU A 22 -14.77 11.14 2.66
N VAL A 23 -14.42 11.01 3.94
CA VAL A 23 -14.97 9.95 4.81
C VAL A 23 -16.49 10.06 4.92
N ALA A 24 -17.01 11.26 5.20
CA ALA A 24 -18.44 11.50 5.36
C ALA A 24 -19.26 11.13 4.12
N SER A 25 -18.68 11.30 2.93
CA SER A 25 -19.34 10.95 1.65
C SER A 25 -19.63 9.45 1.51
N PHE A 26 -18.94 8.60 2.29
CA PHE A 26 -19.08 7.14 2.24
C PHE A 26 -19.42 6.51 3.59
N THR A 27 -19.73 7.32 4.61
CA THR A 27 -20.17 6.81 5.92
C THR A 27 -21.53 6.14 5.78
N LYS A 28 -21.66 4.90 6.27
CA LYS A 28 -22.90 4.14 6.24
C LYS A 28 -23.98 4.83 7.08
N ALA A 29 -25.17 5.00 6.51
CA ALA A 29 -26.36 5.32 7.31
C ALA A 29 -26.69 4.09 8.17
N SER A 30 -26.44 4.17 9.47
CA SER A 30 -26.72 3.10 10.42
C SER A 30 -27.71 3.59 11.46
N GLU A 31 -28.90 2.98 11.51
CA GLU A 31 -29.89 3.23 12.57
C GLU A 31 -29.46 2.58 13.89
N ILE A 32 -28.57 1.58 13.84
CA ILE A 32 -28.07 0.85 15.00
C ILE A 32 -26.67 1.38 15.36
N PRO A 33 -26.38 1.65 16.65
CA PRO A 33 -25.03 1.99 17.10
C PRO A 33 -24.04 0.88 16.72
N GLN A 34 -23.01 1.23 15.96
CA GLN A 34 -21.95 0.29 15.62
C GLN A 34 -21.06 0.01 16.83
N ALA A 35 -20.47 -1.18 16.88
CA ALA A 35 -19.49 -1.53 17.91
C ALA A 35 -18.31 -0.55 17.88
N ALA A 36 -17.77 -0.22 19.05
CA ALA A 36 -16.61 0.67 19.15
C ALA A 36 -15.43 0.13 18.32
N GLY A 37 -14.93 0.94 17.37
CA GLY A 37 -13.85 0.57 16.46
C GLY A 37 -14.29 -0.16 15.17
N ALA A 38 -15.59 -0.34 14.93
CA ALA A 38 -16.10 -0.84 13.66
C ALA A 38 -15.79 0.12 12.50
N LEU A 39 -15.63 -0.44 11.30
CA LEU A 39 -15.45 0.34 10.09
C LEU A 39 -16.79 0.98 9.70
N THR A 40 -16.83 2.31 9.72
CA THR A 40 -18.06 3.09 9.49
C THR A 40 -18.35 3.37 8.02
N VAL A 41 -17.35 3.22 7.14
CA VAL A 41 -17.45 3.55 5.72
C VAL A 41 -17.80 2.34 4.85
N ASP A 42 -18.48 2.60 3.73
CA ASP A 42 -18.76 1.63 2.67
C ASP A 42 -17.70 1.73 1.58
N LEU A 43 -16.71 0.82 1.63
CA LEU A 43 -15.57 0.83 0.70
C LEU A 43 -15.94 0.34 -0.69
N GLU A 44 -16.92 -0.55 -0.78
CA GLU A 44 -17.47 -1.02 -2.06
C GLU A 44 -18.19 0.11 -2.79
N ALA A 45 -19.04 0.88 -2.08
CA ALA A 45 -19.67 2.07 -2.62
C ALA A 45 -18.65 3.12 -3.03
N ALA A 46 -17.65 3.40 -2.18
CA ALA A 46 -16.56 4.32 -2.50
C ALA A 46 -15.82 3.91 -3.78
N SER A 47 -15.43 2.63 -3.86
CA SER A 47 -14.78 2.05 -5.01
C SER A 47 -15.61 2.21 -6.28
N GLN A 48 -16.90 1.89 -6.24
CA GLN A 48 -17.79 2.02 -7.40
C GLN A 48 -17.96 3.47 -7.85
N VAL A 49 -18.15 4.39 -6.90
CA VAL A 49 -18.30 5.82 -7.19
C VAL A 49 -17.04 6.37 -7.86
N PHE A 50 -15.84 6.07 -7.34
CA PHE A 50 -14.62 6.55 -7.98
C PHE A 50 -14.37 5.91 -9.34
N ASP A 51 -14.66 4.61 -9.51
CA ASP A 51 -14.53 3.94 -10.80
C ASP A 51 -15.46 4.60 -11.84
N GLN A 52 -16.69 4.96 -11.47
CA GLN A 52 -17.64 5.67 -12.34
C GLN A 52 -17.22 7.11 -12.62
N LEU A 53 -16.88 7.88 -11.58
CA LEU A 53 -16.49 9.29 -11.71
C LEU A 53 -15.21 9.45 -12.56
N LEU A 54 -14.20 8.62 -12.31
CA LEU A 54 -12.90 8.71 -12.99
C LEU A 54 -12.92 8.09 -14.39
N ASN A 55 -13.99 7.40 -14.77
CA ASN A 55 -14.23 7.01 -16.16
C ASN A 55 -14.73 8.19 -17.02
N ILE A 56 -15.22 9.27 -16.40
CA ILE A 56 -15.64 10.48 -17.11
C ILE A 56 -14.39 11.36 -17.37
N PRO A 57 -14.00 11.61 -18.64
CA PRO A 57 -12.69 12.21 -18.96
C PRO A 57 -12.46 13.61 -18.36
N TRP A 58 -13.49 14.46 -18.35
CA TRP A 58 -13.35 15.81 -17.80
C TRP A 58 -13.21 15.79 -16.27
N ILE A 59 -13.92 14.89 -15.58
CA ILE A 59 -13.81 14.71 -14.13
C ILE A 59 -12.41 14.23 -13.78
N ARG A 60 -11.95 13.16 -14.45
CA ARG A 60 -10.60 12.60 -14.26
C ARG A 60 -9.52 13.66 -14.41
N LYS A 61 -9.66 14.58 -15.38
CA LYS A 61 -8.71 15.69 -15.59
C LYS A 61 -8.81 16.78 -14.52
N SER A 62 -10.00 16.98 -13.93
CA SER A 62 -10.24 18.02 -12.93
C SER A 62 -9.97 17.60 -11.49
N VAL A 63 -10.05 16.31 -11.17
CA VAL A 63 -9.85 15.80 -9.81
C VAL A 63 -8.39 15.96 -9.41
N ASN A 64 -8.16 16.71 -8.34
CA ASN A 64 -6.83 16.88 -7.75
C ASN A 64 -6.83 16.42 -6.30
N ILE A 65 -6.16 15.30 -6.04
CA ILE A 65 -6.09 14.64 -4.72
C ILE A 65 -4.86 15.11 -3.94
N VAL A 66 -3.91 15.78 -4.59
CA VAL A 66 -2.64 16.21 -3.96
C VAL A 66 -2.88 17.07 -2.72
N PRO A 67 -3.73 18.11 -2.74
CA PRO A 67 -3.94 18.95 -1.55
C PRO A 67 -4.53 18.16 -0.37
N LEU A 68 -5.37 17.15 -0.65
CA LEU A 68 -5.92 16.29 0.38
C LEU A 68 -4.82 15.47 1.07
N VAL A 69 -3.91 14.88 0.28
CA VAL A 69 -2.80 14.07 0.80
C VAL A 69 -1.79 14.94 1.56
N GLU A 70 -1.46 16.11 1.03
CA GLU A 70 -0.57 17.07 1.72
C GLU A 70 -1.16 17.52 3.04
N ASN A 71 -2.44 17.93 3.06
CA ASN A 71 -3.13 18.35 4.28
C ASN A 71 -3.20 17.23 5.33
N LEU A 72 -3.44 15.99 4.90
CA LEU A 72 -3.38 14.80 5.77
C LEU A 72 -2.01 14.67 6.45
N CYS A 73 -0.94 14.96 5.74
CA CYS A 73 0.42 14.75 6.23
C CYS A 73 0.97 15.93 7.04
N ILE A 74 0.50 17.15 6.78
CA ILE A 74 0.81 18.35 7.56
C ILE A 74 0.07 18.34 8.91
N ALA A 75 -1.15 17.79 8.93
CA ALA A 75 -1.99 17.72 10.12
C ALA A 75 -1.52 16.67 11.15
N VAL A 76 -0.22 16.60 11.47
CA VAL A 76 0.43 15.69 12.45
C VAL A 76 -0.33 15.62 13.80
N ALA A 77 -1.21 16.58 14.08
CA ALA A 77 -2.21 16.54 15.13
C ALA A 77 -3.43 15.63 14.78
N VAL A 78 -3.54 14.51 15.49
CA VAL A 78 -4.74 13.64 15.66
C VAL A 78 -5.61 13.50 14.39
N ILE A 79 -5.33 12.45 13.62
CA ILE A 79 -6.25 12.03 12.55
C ILE A 79 -7.58 11.66 13.17
N LYS A 80 -8.60 12.44 12.81
CA LYS A 80 -9.97 12.25 13.29
C LYS A 80 -10.69 11.12 12.56
N SER A 81 -10.24 10.76 11.37
CA SER A 81 -10.90 9.79 10.48
C SER A 81 -9.89 8.87 9.80
N PRO A 82 -9.33 7.87 10.51
CA PRO A 82 -8.36 6.92 9.94
C PRO A 82 -8.92 6.07 8.79
N GLU A 83 -10.24 6.04 8.61
CA GLU A 83 -10.94 5.42 7.47
C GLU A 83 -10.48 5.98 6.12
N ILE A 84 -9.95 7.22 6.11
CA ILE A 84 -9.38 7.83 4.90
C ILE A 84 -8.31 6.95 4.25
N PHE A 85 -7.50 6.24 5.03
CA PHE A 85 -6.46 5.32 4.53
C PHE A 85 -7.03 4.04 3.92
N LEU A 86 -8.33 3.78 4.09
CA LEU A 86 -9.05 2.73 3.40
C LEU A 86 -9.77 3.21 2.15
N ILE A 87 -10.19 4.47 2.13
CA ILE A 87 -10.83 5.06 0.95
C ILE A 87 -9.80 5.39 -0.13
N LEU A 88 -8.65 5.98 0.23
CA LEU A 88 -7.65 6.44 -0.75
C LEU A 88 -7.22 5.34 -1.74
N PRO A 89 -6.91 4.09 -1.33
CA PRO A 89 -6.54 3.05 -2.28
C PRO A 89 -7.65 2.62 -3.24
N THR A 90 -8.90 3.03 -3.03
CA THR A 90 -10.00 2.76 -3.97
C THR A 90 -10.01 3.72 -5.17
N ILE A 91 -9.26 4.82 -5.09
CA ILE A 91 -9.18 5.85 -6.14
C ILE A 91 -8.10 5.50 -7.17
N SER A 92 -8.49 5.26 -8.41
CA SER A 92 -7.58 4.79 -9.47
C SER A 92 -6.42 5.74 -9.79
N LEU A 93 -6.56 7.05 -9.57
CA LEU A 93 -5.48 8.03 -9.75
C LEU A 93 -4.25 7.74 -8.88
N LEU A 94 -4.43 7.14 -7.69
CA LEU A 94 -3.32 6.77 -6.79
C LEU A 94 -2.57 5.51 -7.24
N HIS A 95 -3.05 4.81 -8.26
CA HIS A 95 -2.40 3.59 -8.79
C HIS A 95 -1.45 3.88 -9.95
N GLU A 96 -1.39 5.14 -10.38
CA GLU A 96 -0.63 5.60 -11.53
C GLU A 96 0.78 6.06 -11.15
N ASP A 97 1.74 5.81 -12.05
CA ASP A 97 3.15 6.16 -11.88
C ASP A 97 3.37 7.62 -11.47
N HIS A 98 2.64 8.56 -12.08
CA HIS A 98 2.79 9.99 -11.81
C HIS A 98 2.41 10.38 -10.37
N SER A 99 1.62 9.56 -9.70
CA SER A 99 1.16 9.75 -8.32
C SER A 99 2.12 9.18 -7.29
N VAL A 100 3.07 8.33 -7.70
CA VAL A 100 3.89 7.54 -6.78
C VAL A 100 4.71 8.43 -5.86
N MET A 101 5.49 9.36 -6.42
CA MET A 101 6.42 10.18 -5.65
C MET A 101 5.72 11.19 -4.74
N ASN A 102 4.71 11.88 -5.26
CA ASN A 102 4.09 13.01 -4.53
C ASN A 102 2.99 12.56 -3.56
N MET A 103 2.30 11.45 -3.85
CA MET A 103 1.15 11.00 -3.05
C MET A 103 1.40 9.66 -2.37
N VAL A 104 1.69 8.60 -3.13
CA VAL A 104 1.76 7.24 -2.55
C VAL A 104 2.91 7.12 -1.56
N MET A 105 4.09 7.66 -1.89
CA MET A 105 5.24 7.68 -0.98
C MET A 105 4.97 8.52 0.27
N THR A 106 4.35 9.68 0.11
CA THR A 106 3.93 10.55 1.22
C THR A 106 2.99 9.82 2.18
N LEU A 107 2.00 9.09 1.64
CA LEU A 107 1.10 8.25 2.42
C LEU A 107 1.85 7.10 3.11
N ALA A 108 2.80 6.46 2.44
CA ALA A 108 3.57 5.35 3.02
C ALA A 108 4.40 5.79 4.24
N VAL A 109 5.07 6.94 4.12
CA VAL A 109 5.82 7.59 5.22
C VAL A 109 4.87 7.91 6.36
N PHE A 110 3.74 8.55 6.05
CA PHE A 110 2.80 8.98 7.06
C PHE A 110 2.19 7.81 7.85
N ILE A 111 1.68 6.79 7.16
CA ILE A 111 1.08 5.61 7.81
C ILE A 111 2.10 4.89 8.71
N SER A 112 3.37 4.83 8.27
CA SER A 112 4.39 4.06 8.97
C SER A 112 5.03 4.80 10.14
N ASN A 113 5.20 6.12 10.01
CA ASN A 113 6.04 6.91 10.92
C ASN A 113 5.24 7.90 11.78
N HIS A 114 4.06 8.32 11.34
CA HIS A 114 3.29 9.39 12.00
C HIS A 114 1.95 8.91 12.57
N LEU A 115 1.39 7.81 12.04
CA LEU A 115 0.17 7.24 12.56
C LEU A 115 0.41 6.67 13.98
N ASN A 116 -0.38 7.12 14.95
CA ASN A 116 -0.24 6.63 16.33
C ASN A 116 -0.54 5.13 16.43
N LYS A 117 -0.03 4.48 17.49
CA LYS A 117 -0.13 3.02 17.67
C LYS A 117 -1.57 2.51 17.66
N THR A 118 -2.51 3.26 18.24
CA THR A 118 -3.93 2.88 18.29
C THR A 118 -4.55 2.90 16.91
N ALA A 119 -4.40 4.01 16.17
CA ALA A 119 -4.93 4.14 14.81
C ALA A 119 -4.29 3.14 13.84
N LEU A 120 -2.99 2.87 13.97
CA LEU A 120 -2.30 1.86 13.18
C LEU A 120 -2.80 0.44 13.49
N LYS A 121 -3.12 0.14 14.75
CA LYS A 121 -3.73 -1.14 15.12
C LYS A 121 -5.12 -1.29 14.48
N THR A 122 -5.97 -0.28 14.63
CA THR A 122 -7.31 -0.25 14.01
C THR A 122 -7.24 -0.44 12.50
N LEU A 123 -6.31 0.25 11.82
CA LEU A 123 -6.12 0.10 10.37
C LEU A 123 -5.78 -1.35 9.97
N LYS A 124 -4.93 -2.05 10.74
CA LYS A 124 -4.59 -3.46 10.49
C LYS A 124 -5.76 -4.40 10.73
N ASP A 125 -6.58 -4.12 11.73
CA ASP A 125 -7.80 -4.89 12.02
C ASP A 125 -8.81 -4.72 10.88
N TRP A 126 -8.96 -3.51 10.34
CA TRP A 126 -9.79 -3.25 9.17
C TRP A 126 -9.25 -3.90 7.89
N TRP A 127 -7.93 -3.88 7.64
CA TRP A 127 -7.35 -4.62 6.51
C TRP A 127 -7.68 -6.11 6.54
N SER A 128 -7.75 -6.70 7.73
CA SER A 128 -8.12 -8.12 7.90
C SER A 128 -9.59 -8.38 7.57
N SER A 129 -10.42 -7.34 7.57
CA SER A 129 -11.86 -7.40 7.32
C SER A 129 -12.27 -7.00 5.90
N LEU A 130 -11.35 -6.49 5.08
CA LEU A 130 -11.64 -6.09 3.69
C LEU A 130 -12.17 -7.24 2.83
N GLU A 131 -13.08 -6.91 1.93
CA GLU A 131 -13.49 -7.78 0.83
C GLU A 131 -12.33 -8.00 -0.17
N PRO A 132 -12.30 -9.13 -0.90
CA PRO A 132 -11.21 -9.44 -1.83
C PRO A 132 -10.95 -8.38 -2.90
N SER A 133 -11.99 -7.73 -3.43
CA SER A 133 -11.89 -6.68 -4.44
C SER A 133 -11.17 -5.43 -3.91
N ILE A 134 -11.56 -4.96 -2.72
CA ILE A 134 -10.95 -3.81 -2.06
C ILE A 134 -9.53 -4.14 -1.60
N MET A 135 -9.31 -5.32 -1.02
CA MET A 135 -7.97 -5.79 -0.65
C MET A 135 -7.04 -5.81 -1.87
N THR A 136 -7.53 -6.22 -3.03
CA THR A 136 -6.76 -6.20 -4.28
C THR A 136 -6.34 -4.77 -4.64
N LYS A 137 -7.25 -3.79 -4.59
CA LYS A 137 -6.90 -2.38 -4.84
C LYS A 137 -5.83 -1.87 -3.86
N HIS A 138 -5.94 -2.22 -2.58
CA HIS A 138 -4.92 -1.88 -1.59
C HIS A 138 -3.54 -2.46 -1.91
N ILE A 139 -3.48 -3.74 -2.29
CA ILE A 139 -2.23 -4.40 -2.65
C ILE A 139 -1.64 -3.75 -3.89
N LEU A 140 -2.44 -3.52 -4.92
CA LEU A 140 -2.00 -2.96 -6.20
C LEU A 140 -1.45 -1.53 -6.04
N MET A 141 -2.04 -0.67 -5.22
CA MET A 141 -1.52 0.69 -5.02
C MET A 141 -0.07 0.68 -4.51
N TRP A 142 0.21 -0.08 -3.45
CA TRP A 142 1.57 -0.18 -2.89
C TRP A 142 2.52 -0.97 -3.81
N LYS A 143 2.01 -2.01 -4.47
CA LYS A 143 2.78 -2.83 -5.40
C LYS A 143 3.21 -2.03 -6.63
N ASN A 144 2.31 -1.24 -7.21
CA ASN A 144 2.60 -0.39 -8.37
C ASN A 144 3.65 0.67 -8.01
N ALA A 145 3.56 1.28 -6.81
CA ALA A 145 4.59 2.18 -6.32
C ALA A 145 5.96 1.50 -6.20
N LEU A 146 6.01 0.27 -5.65
CA LEU A 146 7.24 -0.50 -5.56
C LEU A 146 7.80 -0.84 -6.94
N SER A 147 6.92 -1.26 -7.85
CA SER A 147 7.26 -1.60 -9.25
C SER A 147 7.81 -0.37 -9.99
N PHE A 148 7.20 0.80 -9.79
CA PHE A 148 7.67 2.08 -10.33
C PHE A 148 9.09 2.40 -9.85
N LEU A 149 9.37 2.29 -8.55
CA LEU A 149 10.72 2.56 -8.02
C LEU A 149 11.76 1.60 -8.62
N LEU A 150 11.43 0.32 -8.73
CA LEU A 150 12.35 -0.70 -9.26
C LEU A 150 12.60 -0.51 -10.77
N ARG A 151 11.55 -0.29 -11.56
CA ARG A 151 11.63 -0.07 -13.01
C ARG A 151 12.45 1.18 -13.36
N ASN A 152 12.42 2.20 -12.51
CA ASN A 152 13.16 3.44 -12.72
C ASN A 152 14.54 3.45 -12.04
N GLY A 153 15.03 2.31 -11.52
CA GLY A 153 16.35 2.22 -10.91
C GLY A 153 16.50 2.99 -9.60
N LEU A 154 15.40 3.26 -8.90
CA LEU A 154 15.36 4.10 -7.69
C LEU A 154 15.57 3.32 -6.39
N LEU A 155 15.91 2.03 -6.45
CA LEU A 155 16.10 1.17 -5.27
C LEU A 155 17.12 1.75 -4.29
N THR A 156 18.29 2.16 -4.78
CA THR A 156 19.37 2.68 -3.94
C THR A 156 19.07 4.07 -3.41
N THR A 157 18.56 4.97 -4.25
CA THR A 157 18.28 6.36 -3.88
C THR A 157 17.06 6.51 -2.96
N HIS A 158 16.13 5.55 -3.01
CA HIS A 158 14.90 5.55 -2.21
C HIS A 158 14.80 4.33 -1.30
N ASN A 159 15.94 3.83 -0.81
CA ASN A 159 16.02 2.65 0.04
C ASN A 159 15.04 2.67 1.24
N PRO A 160 14.94 3.75 2.04
CA PRO A 160 13.94 3.83 3.11
C PRO A 160 12.51 3.72 2.58
N GLY A 161 12.20 4.39 1.46
CA GLY A 161 10.89 4.35 0.83
C GLY A 161 10.49 2.95 0.38
N VAL A 162 11.40 2.22 -0.26
CA VAL A 162 11.17 0.82 -0.65
C VAL A 162 10.88 -0.06 0.56
N LYS A 163 11.60 0.11 1.68
CA LYS A 163 11.32 -0.62 2.93
C LYS A 163 9.90 -0.34 3.44
N LEU A 164 9.46 0.92 3.41
CA LEU A 164 8.12 1.30 3.86
C LEU A 164 7.04 0.60 3.02
N LEU A 165 7.17 0.60 1.70
CA LEU A 165 6.24 -0.09 0.79
C LEU A 165 6.21 -1.60 1.05
N LEU A 166 7.37 -2.24 1.18
CA LEU A 166 7.48 -3.67 1.50
C LEU A 166 6.84 -4.00 2.85
N GLN A 167 6.97 -3.11 3.84
CA GLN A 167 6.38 -3.30 5.15
C GLN A 167 4.85 -3.16 5.14
N LEU A 168 4.29 -2.22 4.37
CA LEU A 168 2.84 -2.09 4.17
C LEU A 168 2.28 -3.32 3.44
N LEU A 169 2.93 -3.74 2.36
CA LEU A 169 2.60 -4.98 1.65
C LEU A 169 2.66 -6.21 2.56
N LYS A 170 3.63 -6.26 3.50
CA LYS A 170 3.74 -7.33 4.50
C LYS A 170 2.55 -7.34 5.47
N GLN A 171 2.03 -6.17 5.87
CA GLN A 171 0.82 -6.11 6.69
C GLN A 171 -0.39 -6.63 5.92
N LEU A 172 -0.57 -6.22 4.66
CA LEU A 172 -1.65 -6.71 3.80
C LEU A 172 -1.54 -8.22 3.53
N HIS A 173 -0.35 -8.75 3.28
CA HIS A 173 -0.13 -10.19 3.11
C HIS A 173 -0.49 -10.98 4.38
N LYS A 174 -0.22 -10.43 5.57
CA LYS A 174 -0.67 -11.02 6.85
C LYS A 174 -2.19 -10.96 6.99
N ALA A 175 -2.80 -9.82 6.68
CA ALA A 175 -4.25 -9.64 6.70
C ALA A 175 -4.99 -10.58 5.71
N ASN A 176 -4.36 -10.88 4.58
CA ASN A 176 -4.85 -11.85 3.59
C ASN A 176 -4.85 -13.30 4.13
N LYS A 177 -3.98 -13.62 5.09
CA LYS A 177 -3.80 -14.96 5.68
C LYS A 177 -4.33 -15.04 7.12
N ARG A 178 -5.59 -14.66 7.34
CA ARG A 178 -6.22 -14.79 8.67
C ARG A 178 -6.18 -16.27 9.11
N ALA A 179 -5.78 -16.52 10.36
CA ALA A 179 -5.65 -17.87 10.90
C ALA A 179 -6.95 -18.69 10.69
N GLY A 180 -6.81 -19.86 10.07
CA GLY A 180 -7.94 -20.77 9.79
C GLY A 180 -8.76 -20.47 8.54
N SER A 181 -8.41 -19.46 7.73
CA SER A 181 -9.10 -19.13 6.47
C SER A 181 -8.25 -19.43 5.24
N ILE A 182 -8.93 -19.79 4.14
CA ILE A 182 -8.36 -19.70 2.79
C ILE A 182 -7.95 -18.24 2.53
N GLN A 183 -6.87 -18.03 1.76
CA GLN A 183 -6.43 -16.70 1.36
C GLN A 183 -7.55 -15.95 0.63
N LYS A 184 -7.83 -14.69 1.01
CA LYS A 184 -8.87 -13.87 0.37
C LYS A 184 -8.52 -13.54 -1.08
N VAL A 185 -7.26 -13.25 -1.34
CA VAL A 185 -6.70 -12.96 -2.67
C VAL A 185 -5.53 -13.90 -2.99
N PRO A 186 -5.31 -14.26 -4.27
CA PRO A 186 -4.20 -15.10 -4.68
C PRO A 186 -2.83 -14.56 -4.25
N ALA A 187 -1.90 -15.46 -3.92
CA ALA A 187 -0.53 -15.08 -3.57
C ALA A 187 0.18 -14.32 -4.71
N SER A 188 -0.15 -14.63 -5.97
CA SER A 188 0.40 -13.97 -7.15
C SER A 188 0.04 -12.48 -7.24
N THR A 189 -1.03 -12.02 -6.59
CA THR A 189 -1.39 -10.60 -6.54
C THR A 189 -0.27 -9.75 -5.94
N PHE A 190 0.55 -10.34 -5.05
CA PHE A 190 1.67 -9.68 -4.39
C PHE A 190 2.99 -9.73 -5.17
N TYR A 191 3.10 -10.54 -6.24
CA TYR A 191 4.36 -10.70 -6.96
C TYR A 191 4.74 -9.41 -7.69
N VAL A 192 6.00 -9.00 -7.54
CA VAL A 192 6.60 -7.83 -8.18
C VAL A 192 7.61 -8.34 -9.20
N GLU A 193 7.27 -8.21 -10.47
CA GLU A 193 8.05 -8.81 -11.56
C GLU A 193 9.38 -8.07 -11.76
N GLU A 194 9.41 -6.76 -11.52
CA GLU A 194 10.59 -5.90 -11.66
C GLU A 194 11.77 -6.33 -10.78
N ILE A 195 11.52 -7.08 -9.70
CA ILE A 195 12.59 -7.62 -8.84
C ILE A 195 13.59 -8.45 -9.66
N ILE A 196 13.14 -9.19 -10.68
CA ILE A 196 14.02 -10.07 -11.47
C ILE A 196 15.12 -9.28 -12.20
N CYS A 197 14.83 -8.04 -12.60
CA CYS A 197 15.77 -7.18 -13.32
C CYS A 197 16.50 -6.20 -12.39
N SER A 198 15.88 -5.83 -11.27
CA SER A 198 16.41 -4.79 -10.37
C SER A 198 17.24 -5.34 -9.21
N VAL A 199 17.21 -6.65 -8.94
CA VAL A 199 17.87 -7.26 -7.78
C VAL A 199 18.71 -8.46 -8.21
N ILE A 200 20.00 -8.45 -7.85
CA ILE A 200 20.89 -9.59 -8.07
C ILE A 200 20.64 -10.62 -6.96
N PRO A 201 20.11 -11.83 -7.25
CA PRO A 201 19.73 -12.79 -6.21
C PRO A 201 20.89 -13.22 -5.30
N LEU A 202 22.11 -13.32 -5.85
CA LEU A 202 23.30 -13.67 -5.09
C LEU A 202 23.62 -12.64 -4.00
N GLU A 203 23.56 -11.35 -4.36
CA GLU A 203 23.85 -10.26 -3.42
C GLU A 203 22.75 -10.12 -2.37
N ASP A 204 21.48 -10.28 -2.77
CA ASP A 204 20.35 -10.25 -1.82
C ASP A 204 20.43 -11.40 -0.80
N VAL A 205 20.82 -12.61 -1.22
CA VAL A 205 21.05 -13.75 -0.30
C VAL A 205 22.25 -13.52 0.61
N LYS A 206 23.36 -12.95 0.12
CA LYS A 206 24.52 -12.58 0.96
C LYS A 206 24.12 -11.57 2.02
N LEU A 207 23.40 -10.51 1.64
CA LEU A 207 22.86 -9.52 2.56
C LEU A 207 21.93 -10.18 3.58
N TRP A 208 21.03 -11.05 3.15
CA TRP A 208 20.11 -11.75 4.04
C TRP A 208 20.84 -12.58 5.10
N ARG A 209 21.89 -13.33 4.73
CA ARG A 209 22.71 -14.09 5.68
C ARG A 209 23.54 -13.17 6.59
N PHE A 210 24.12 -12.12 6.04
CA PHE A 210 24.95 -11.19 6.81
C PHE A 210 24.14 -10.42 7.87
N TRP A 211 22.90 -10.04 7.53
CA TRP A 211 21.99 -9.31 8.40
C TRP A 211 21.00 -10.21 9.15
N SER A 212 21.18 -11.54 9.17
CA SER A 212 20.23 -12.43 9.86
C SER A 212 20.28 -12.33 11.38
N THR A 213 21.40 -11.86 11.94
CA THR A 213 21.64 -11.71 13.40
C THR A 213 21.81 -10.25 13.83
N ARG A 214 21.61 -9.31 12.92
CA ARG A 214 21.87 -7.88 13.13
C ARG A 214 20.56 -7.11 13.20
N GLU A 215 20.56 -6.02 13.95
CA GLU A 215 19.44 -5.08 13.98
C GLU A 215 19.39 -4.26 12.69
N ASP A 216 18.16 -3.97 12.24
CA ASP A 216 17.94 -3.13 11.08
C ASP A 216 18.05 -1.66 11.46
N THR A 217 18.86 -0.94 10.70
CA THR A 217 18.98 0.53 10.74
C THR A 217 18.34 1.14 9.49
N GLU A 218 18.21 2.47 9.46
CA GLU A 218 17.78 3.20 8.25
C GLU A 218 18.71 2.92 7.06
N GLU A 219 20.02 2.85 7.32
CA GLU A 219 21.10 2.57 6.36
C GLU A 219 21.14 1.13 5.86
N THR A 220 20.48 0.19 6.55
CA THR A 220 20.45 -1.21 6.11
C THR A 220 19.89 -1.26 4.68
N PRO A 221 20.51 -1.97 3.72
CA PRO A 221 19.94 -2.09 2.39
C PRO A 221 18.60 -2.83 2.45
N VAL A 222 17.73 -2.60 1.45
CA VAL A 222 16.55 -3.45 1.25
C VAL A 222 17.01 -4.87 0.95
N ILE A 223 16.42 -5.83 1.66
CA ILE A 223 16.72 -7.27 1.51
C ILE A 223 15.42 -7.98 1.14
N PHE A 224 15.23 -8.32 -0.13
CA PHE A 224 13.99 -8.89 -0.65
C PHE A 224 13.75 -10.32 -0.15
N CYS A 225 14.79 -11.08 0.18
CA CYS A 225 14.71 -12.39 0.85
C CYS A 225 13.91 -12.35 2.16
N ARG A 226 13.81 -11.18 2.83
CA ARG A 226 12.98 -11.01 4.04
C ARG A 226 11.48 -10.82 3.74
N PHE A 227 11.12 -10.63 2.47
CA PHE A 227 9.77 -10.43 1.98
C PHE A 227 9.43 -11.46 0.87
N PRO A 228 9.53 -12.78 1.13
CA PRO A 228 9.40 -13.80 0.08
C PRO A 228 8.02 -13.82 -0.60
N PHE A 229 7.01 -13.17 -0.03
CA PHE A 229 5.68 -13.07 -0.62
C PHE A 229 5.62 -12.15 -1.85
N VAL A 230 6.58 -11.23 -2.03
CA VAL A 230 6.68 -10.41 -3.25
C VAL A 230 7.48 -11.07 -4.38
N LEU A 231 8.19 -12.16 -4.08
CA LEU A 231 8.98 -12.89 -5.05
C LEU A 231 8.09 -13.81 -5.90
N ASN A 232 8.19 -13.71 -7.22
CA ASN A 232 7.61 -14.71 -8.12
C ASN A 232 8.34 -16.06 -7.99
N LEU A 233 7.87 -17.08 -8.70
CA LEU A 233 8.44 -18.44 -8.61
C LEU A 233 9.91 -18.48 -9.05
N ILE A 234 10.28 -17.74 -10.11
CA ILE A 234 11.64 -17.71 -10.65
C ILE A 234 12.61 -17.16 -9.61
N CYS A 235 12.29 -16.01 -9.01
CA CYS A 235 13.11 -15.40 -7.96
C CYS A 235 13.23 -16.30 -6.73
N LYS A 236 12.13 -16.97 -6.32
CA LYS A 236 12.16 -17.93 -5.20
C LYS A 236 13.09 -19.10 -5.45
N MET A 237 13.04 -19.68 -6.65
CA MET A 237 13.94 -20.78 -7.04
C MET A 237 15.40 -20.34 -7.05
N ALA A 238 15.70 -19.15 -7.57
CA ALA A 238 17.06 -18.60 -7.55
C ALA A 238 17.58 -18.42 -6.11
N VAL A 239 16.79 -17.78 -5.25
CA VAL A 239 17.11 -17.59 -3.82
C VAL A 239 17.35 -18.92 -3.12
N PHE A 240 16.46 -19.90 -3.34
CA PHE A 240 16.56 -21.23 -2.74
C PHE A 240 17.86 -21.94 -3.15
N ASN A 241 18.16 -21.99 -4.45
CA ASN A 241 19.35 -22.66 -4.97
C ASN A 241 20.65 -22.03 -4.43
N ILE A 242 20.72 -20.69 -4.40
CA ILE A 242 21.88 -19.96 -3.87
C ILE A 242 22.04 -20.21 -2.37
N HIS A 243 20.94 -20.13 -1.61
CA HIS A 243 20.97 -20.38 -0.18
C HIS A 243 21.42 -21.80 0.15
N ALA A 244 20.89 -22.81 -0.56
CA ALA A 244 21.27 -24.20 -0.42
C ALA A 244 22.76 -24.43 -0.72
N HIS A 245 23.29 -23.80 -1.78
CA HIS A 245 24.71 -23.85 -2.11
C HIS A 245 25.59 -23.31 -0.98
N PHE A 246 25.31 -22.12 -0.46
CA PHE A 246 26.07 -21.55 0.67
C PHE A 246 26.01 -22.43 1.92
N THR A 247 24.85 -23.02 2.23
CA THR A 247 24.73 -23.91 3.39
C THR A 247 25.54 -25.20 3.21
N LYS A 248 25.59 -25.76 2.01
CA LYS A 248 26.46 -26.89 1.68
C LYS A 248 27.94 -26.54 1.89
N VAL A 249 28.41 -25.43 1.32
CA VAL A 249 29.81 -24.98 1.43
C VAL A 249 30.22 -24.77 2.89
N ASN A 250 29.36 -24.15 3.71
CA ASN A 250 29.65 -23.93 5.13
C ASN A 250 29.78 -25.25 5.90
N TYR A 251 28.96 -26.25 5.61
CA TYR A 251 29.01 -27.56 6.26
C TYR A 251 30.32 -28.32 5.96
N TYR A 252 30.86 -28.19 4.76
CA TYR A 252 32.15 -28.81 4.39
C TYR A 252 33.38 -27.99 4.82
N SER A 253 33.18 -26.78 5.35
CA SER A 253 34.25 -25.88 5.80
C SER A 253 34.43 -25.83 7.32
N THR A 254 33.60 -26.56 8.07
CA THR A 254 33.64 -26.75 9.53
C THR A 254 33.98 -28.18 9.87
#